data_AF-A0ABD1SM34-F1
#
_entry.id   AF-A0ABD1SM34-F1
#
_cell.length_a   1.000
_cell.length_b   1.000
_cell.length_c   1.000
_cell.angle_alpha   90.00
_cell.angle_beta   90.00
_cell.angle_gamma   90.00
#
_symmetry.space_group_name_H-M   'P 1'
#
loop_
_entity.id
_entity.type
_entity.pdbx_description
1 polymer ?
#
loop_
_entity_poly.entity_id
_entity_poly.type
_entity_poly.pdbx_seq_one_letter_code
_entity_poly.pdbx_strand_id
1 'polypeptide(L)'
;MKDISLGYALFTSPSTVVKDENYEYQNLFDAMVDATHAALEKTGETNVEIAVLESGWPSVGETATTLENARIYNSILIKHVEKGTPGRPVESYIFYLIDENQKSP
;
A
#
# COMPACT_ATOMS: atom_id res chain seq x y z
N MET A 1 4.41 3.04 19.84
CA MET A 1 4.20 2.69 18.43
C MET A 1 5.59 2.57 17.82
N LYS A 2 5.97 1.42 17.25
CA LYS A 2 7.25 1.34 16.51
C LYS A 2 7.08 2.18 15.25
N ASP A 3 8.05 3.04 14.95
CA ASP A 3 8.04 3.84 13.72
C ASP A 3 8.04 2.91 12.51
N ILE A 4 7.08 3.10 11.60
CA ILE A 4 7.07 2.45 10.30
C ILE A 4 8.19 3.07 9.47
N SER A 5 9.10 2.23 8.95
CA SER A 5 10.21 2.75 8.14
C SER A 5 9.67 3.30 6.82
N LEU A 6 10.25 4.42 6.36
CA LEU A 6 9.86 5.02 5.09
C LEU A 6 10.06 4.03 3.93
N GLY A 7 11.11 3.21 3.96
CA GLY A 7 11.35 2.20 2.93
C GLY A 7 10.26 1.12 2.87
N TYR A 8 9.71 0.71 4.02
CA TYR A 8 8.59 -0.23 4.06
C TYR A 8 7.32 0.38 3.45
N ALA A 9 7.07 1.67 3.69
CA ALA A 9 5.92 2.38 3.13
C ALA A 9 6.08 2.72 1.63
N LEU A 10 7.31 2.95 1.15
CA LEU A 10 7.62 3.32 -0.23
C LEU A 10 7.94 2.13 -1.16
N PHE A 11 7.71 0.89 -0.75
CA PHE A 11 8.09 -0.32 -1.50
C PHE A 11 9.60 -0.48 -1.77
N THR A 12 10.46 0.15 -0.97
CA THR A 12 11.92 0.15 -1.17
C THR A 12 12.69 -0.59 -0.08
N SER A 13 12.00 -1.32 0.80
CA SER A 13 12.69 -2.17 1.78
C SER A 13 13.54 -3.24 1.07
N PRO A 14 14.83 -3.42 1.45
CA PRO A 14 15.73 -4.36 0.79
C PRO A 14 15.39 -5.83 1.09
N SER A 15 14.58 -6.08 2.12
CA SER A 15 14.25 -7.42 2.60
C SER A 15 12.88 -7.44 3.27
N THR A 16 12.40 -8.63 3.60
CA THR A 16 11.23 -8.86 4.46
C THR A 16 11.33 -8.01 5.72
N VAL A 17 10.27 -7.24 5.99
CA VAL A 17 10.15 -6.37 7.17
C VAL A 17 9.29 -7.02 8.23
N VAL A 18 8.20 -7.67 7.80
CA VAL A 18 7.27 -8.40 8.68
C VAL A 18 7.18 -9.83 8.19
N LYS A 19 7.29 -10.78 9.13
CA LYS A 19 7.02 -12.20 8.90
C LYS A 19 5.84 -12.60 9.77
N ASP A 20 4.77 -13.05 9.14
CA ASP A 20 3.54 -13.52 9.78
C ASP A 20 3.27 -14.96 9.34
N GLU A 21 3.63 -15.93 10.19
CA GLU A 21 3.61 -17.36 9.87
C GLU A 21 4.34 -17.69 8.54
N ASN A 22 3.57 -17.99 7.49
CA ASN A 22 4.05 -18.33 6.14
C ASN A 22 4.09 -17.13 5.18
N TYR A 23 3.68 -15.95 5.64
CA TYR A 23 3.63 -14.72 4.86
C TYR A 23 4.81 -13.81 5.20
N GLU A 24 5.43 -13.28 4.16
CA GLU A 24 6.58 -12.37 4.27
C GLU A 24 6.26 -11.05 3.55
N TYR A 25 6.19 -9.97 4.31
CA TYR A 25 5.83 -8.65 3.81
C TYR A 25 7.06 -7.76 3.71
N GLN A 26 7.42 -7.41 2.47
CA GLN A 26 8.49 -6.46 2.16
C GLN A 26 7.99 -5.01 2.06
N ASN A 27 6.68 -4.80 1.86
CA ASN A 27 6.07 -3.48 1.79
C ASN A 27 4.79 -3.42 2.65
N LEU A 28 4.41 -2.21 3.05
CA LEU A 28 3.26 -1.97 3.92
C LEU A 28 1.92 -2.18 3.20
N PHE A 29 1.86 -1.92 1.89
CA PHE A 29 0.64 -2.09 1.09
C PHE A 29 0.12 -3.52 1.16
N ASP A 30 0.99 -4.51 0.93
CA ASP A 30 0.64 -5.93 1.01
C ASP A 30 0.12 -6.31 2.41
N ALA A 31 0.80 -5.83 3.45
CA ALA A 31 0.39 -6.11 4.83
C ALA A 31 -0.98 -5.53 5.16
N MET A 32 -1.31 -4.33 4.65
CA MET A 32 -2.61 -3.70 4.88
C MET A 32 -3.75 -4.41 4.13
N VAL A 33 -3.50 -4.80 2.87
CA VAL A 33 -4.49 -5.52 2.05
C VAL A 33 -4.76 -6.91 2.64
N ASP A 34 -3.72 -7.67 2.97
CA ASP A 34 -3.88 -9.01 3.55
C ASP A 34 -4.48 -8.96 4.96
N ALA A 35 -4.18 -7.93 5.76
CA ALA A 35 -4.85 -7.73 7.04
C ALA A 35 -6.37 -7.52 6.87
N THR A 36 -6.78 -6.85 5.80
CA THR A 36 -8.21 -6.66 5.47
C THR A 36 -8.85 -7.98 5.05
N HIS A 37 -8.16 -8.79 4.22
CA HIS A 37 -8.61 -10.16 3.90
C HIS A 37 -8.74 -11.03 5.15
N ALA A 38 -7.74 -11.04 6.02
CA ALA A 38 -7.76 -11.82 7.26
C ALA A 38 -8.91 -11.40 8.20
N ALA A 39 -9.28 -10.12 8.21
CA ALA A 39 -10.44 -9.63 8.94
C ALA A 39 -11.76 -10.15 8.35
N LEU A 40 -11.92 -10.14 7.02
CA LEU A 40 -13.10 -10.69 6.35
C LEU A 40 -13.23 -12.19 6.54
N GLU A 41 -12.13 -12.95 6.44
CA GLU A 41 -12.14 -14.41 6.63
C GLU A 41 -12.63 -14.79 8.04
N LYS A 42 -12.33 -13.98 9.06
CA LYS A 42 -12.83 -14.17 10.43
C LYS A 42 -14.34 -13.97 10.58
N THR A 43 -15.00 -13.34 9.61
CA THR A 43 -16.46 -13.21 9.57
C THR A 43 -17.15 -14.43 8.96
N GLY A 44 -16.39 -15.37 8.39
CA GLY A 44 -16.91 -16.54 7.66
C GLY A 44 -17.04 -16.31 6.15
N GLU A 45 -16.81 -15.09 5.67
CA GLU A 45 -16.88 -14.71 4.27
C GLU A 45 -15.48 -14.78 3.62
N THR A 46 -15.16 -15.92 2.99
CA THR A 46 -13.81 -16.15 2.42
C THR A 46 -13.66 -15.76 0.95
N ASN A 47 -14.77 -15.46 0.27
CA ASN A 47 -14.80 -15.24 -1.19
C ASN A 47 -15.06 -13.78 -1.58
N VAL A 48 -14.82 -12.85 -0.64
CA VAL A 48 -14.99 -11.42 -0.91
C VAL A 48 -13.72 -10.89 -1.57
N GLU A 49 -13.87 -10.38 -2.78
CA GLU A 49 -12.82 -9.65 -3.48
C GLU A 49 -12.64 -8.25 -2.88
N ILE A 50 -11.40 -7.80 -2.76
CA ILE A 50 -11.04 -6.47 -2.26
C ILE A 50 -10.46 -5.65 -3.42
N ALA A 51 -11.00 -4.44 -3.59
CA ALA A 51 -10.40 -3.41 -4.44
C ALA A 51 -9.89 -2.25 -3.58
N VAL A 52 -8.70 -1.73 -3.89
CA VAL A 52 -8.13 -0.55 -3.24
C VAL A 52 -8.55 0.69 -4.03
N LEU A 53 -9.57 1.39 -3.55
CA LEU A 53 -10.16 2.53 -4.27
C LEU A 53 -9.33 3.80 -4.24
N GLU A 54 -8.43 3.94 -3.26
CA GLU A 54 -7.56 5.10 -3.14
C GLU A 54 -6.21 4.68 -2.59
N SER A 55 -5.14 4.94 -3.35
CA SER A 55 -3.77 4.77 -2.90
C SER A 55 -2.88 5.78 -3.60
N GLY A 56 -1.99 6.44 -2.87
CA GLY A 56 -1.11 7.45 -3.43
C GLY A 56 -0.14 7.98 -2.39
N TRP A 57 0.81 8.80 -2.84
CA TRP A 57 1.75 9.47 -1.96
C TRP A 57 1.89 10.95 -2.31
N PRO A 58 1.76 11.87 -1.33
CA PRO A 58 1.79 13.31 -1.57
C PRO A 58 3.18 13.81 -1.99
N SER A 59 3.20 14.74 -2.95
CA SER A 59 4.42 15.35 -3.47
C SER A 59 4.92 16.54 -2.65
N VAL A 60 4.02 17.18 -1.89
CA VAL A 60 4.26 18.34 -1.01
C VAL A 60 3.33 18.23 0.20
N GLY A 61 3.75 18.75 1.36
CA GLY A 61 3.00 18.67 2.61
C GLY A 61 3.94 18.53 3.80
N GLU A 62 3.62 17.56 4.67
CA GLU A 62 4.38 17.30 5.90
C GLU A 62 5.60 16.37 5.68
N THR A 63 5.95 15.60 6.71
CA THR A 63 7.10 14.69 6.72
C THR A 63 7.07 13.69 5.57
N ALA A 64 8.22 13.51 4.91
CA ALA A 64 8.42 12.58 3.80
C ALA A 64 7.57 12.84 2.54
N THR A 65 6.99 14.04 2.40
CA THR A 65 6.32 14.48 1.18
C THR A 65 7.33 15.13 0.23
N THR A 66 7.64 14.46 -0.87
CA THR A 66 8.53 14.98 -1.91
C THR A 66 8.07 14.46 -3.27
N LEU A 67 8.37 15.21 -4.34
CA LEU A 67 8.09 14.77 -5.70
C LEU A 67 8.73 13.39 -6.01
N GLU A 68 9.92 13.14 -5.46
CA GLU A 68 10.62 11.88 -5.66
C GLU A 68 9.94 10.71 -4.92
N ASN A 69 9.55 10.89 -3.66
CA ASN A 69 8.82 9.85 -2.93
C ASN A 69 7.47 9.55 -3.57
N ALA A 70 6.74 10.59 -4.01
CA ALA A 70 5.48 10.44 -4.74
C ALA A 70 5.66 9.64 -6.04
N ARG A 71 6.72 9.95 -6.80
CA ARG A 71 7.07 9.22 -8.02
C ARG A 71 7.42 7.75 -7.72
N ILE A 72 8.25 7.50 -6.71
CA ILE A 72 8.68 6.15 -6.32
C ILE A 72 7.44 5.31 -5.96
N TYR A 73 6.63 5.80 -5.02
CA TYR A 73 5.45 5.07 -4.55
C TYR A 73 4.48 4.76 -5.69
N ASN A 74 4.06 5.78 -6.44
CA ASN A 74 3.05 5.60 -7.51
C ASN A 74 3.59 4.72 -8.65
N SER A 75 4.86 4.88 -9.05
CA SER A 75 5.44 4.06 -10.13
C SER A 75 5.63 2.61 -9.74
N ILE A 76 5.97 2.33 -8.47
CA ILE A 76 6.10 0.96 -7.99
C ILE A 76 4.72 0.34 -7.79
N LEU A 77 3.76 1.08 -7.22
CA LEU A 77 2.39 0.60 -7.03
C LEU A 77 1.80 0.07 -8.34
N ILE A 78 1.91 0.82 -9.44
CA ILE A 78 1.43 0.40 -10.78
C ILE A 78 2.02 -0.96 -11.19
N LYS A 79 3.33 -1.14 -11.00
CA LYS A 79 4.02 -2.40 -11.35
C LYS A 79 3.72 -3.53 -10.37
N HIS A 80 3.42 -3.19 -9.13
CA HIS A 80 3.21 -4.13 -8.04
C HIS A 80 1.83 -4.78 -8.14
N VAL A 81 0.78 -3.99 -8.42
CA VAL A 81 -0.60 -4.48 -8.51
C VAL A 81 -0.82 -5.44 -9.68
N GLU A 82 0.02 -5.41 -10.72
CA GLU A 82 0.05 -6.44 -11.78
C GLU A 82 0.36 -7.84 -11.24
N LYS A 83 1.08 -7.93 -10.11
CA LYS A 83 1.42 -9.19 -9.43
C LYS A 83 0.45 -9.50 -8.27
N GLY A 84 -0.12 -8.46 -7.66
CA GLY A 84 -0.98 -8.56 -6.47
C GLY A 84 -0.18 -8.67 -5.16
N THR A 85 -0.89 -8.91 -4.05
CA THR A 85 -0.26 -9.30 -2.77
C THR A 85 0.16 -10.78 -2.86
N PRO A 86 0.89 -11.35 -1.87
CA PRO A 86 1.29 -12.76 -1.87
C PRO A 86 0.13 -13.74 -2.16
N GLY A 87 -0.07 -14.05 -3.44
CA GLY A 87 -1.08 -14.99 -3.94
C GLY A 87 -2.45 -14.40 -4.30
N ARG A 88 -2.67 -13.08 -4.27
CA ARG A 88 -3.99 -12.48 -4.57
C ARG A 88 -3.89 -11.25 -5.47
N PRO A 89 -4.46 -11.27 -6.69
CA PRO A 89 -4.61 -10.07 -7.52
C PRO A 89 -5.39 -8.97 -6.77
N VAL A 90 -5.01 -7.71 -6.99
CA VAL A 90 -5.69 -6.56 -6.36
C VAL A 90 -5.95 -5.49 -7.39
N GLU A 91 -7.22 -5.18 -7.60
CA GLU A 91 -7.61 -3.99 -8.36
C GLU A 91 -7.31 -2.74 -7.52
N SER A 92 -6.62 -1.75 -8.10
CA SER A 92 -6.18 -0.57 -7.37
C SER A 92 -6.34 0.71 -8.19
N TYR A 93 -6.71 1.79 -7.51
CA TYR A 93 -6.94 3.10 -8.09
C TYR A 93 -6.00 4.13 -7.47
N ILE A 94 -5.23 4.82 -8.31
CA ILE A 94 -4.32 5.86 -7.84
C ILE A 94 -5.12 7.09 -7.47
N PHE A 95 -4.92 7.56 -6.24
CA PHE A 95 -5.46 8.80 -5.77
C PHE A 95 -4.36 9.87 -5.78
N TYR A 96 -4.49 10.98 -6.52
CA TYR A 96 -5.57 11.42 -7.40
C TYR A 96 -5.02 11.88 -8.75
N LEU A 97 -5.91 12.28 -9.68
CA LEU A 97 -5.51 12.77 -11.00
C LEU A 97 -4.94 14.20 -10.98
N ILE A 98 -5.49 15.10 -10.16
CA ILE A 98 -5.12 16.52 -10.08
C ILE A 98 -5.13 17.02 -8.64
N ASP A 99 -4.23 17.97 -8.32
CA ASP A 99 -4.19 18.59 -7.00
C ASP A 99 -5.50 19.27 -6.62
N GLU A 100 -6.05 18.90 -5.46
CA GLU A 100 -7.33 19.39 -4.96
C GLU A 100 -7.14 20.59 -4.02
N ASN A 101 -7.02 21.79 -4.59
CA ASN A 101 -6.72 23.04 -3.86
C ASN A 101 -7.78 23.52 -2.83
N GLN A 102 -8.89 22.80 -2.69
CA GLN A 102 -9.91 23.04 -1.66
C GLN A 102 -9.76 22.12 -0.44
N LYS A 103 -8.82 21.17 -0.47
CA LYS A 103 -8.50 20.33 0.69
C LYS A 103 -7.51 21.03 1.61
N SER A 104 -7.61 20.70 2.90
CA SER A 104 -6.58 21.09 3.86
C SER A 104 -5.32 20.23 3.63
N PRO A 105 -4.13 20.77 3.96
CA PRO A 105 -2.89 19.99 4.02
C PRO A 105 -3.03 18.76 4.94
#